data_AF-A0A7M5WTJ4-F1
#
_entry.id   AF-A0A7M5WTJ4-F1
#
_cell.length_a   1.000
_cell.length_b   1.000
_cell.length_c   1.000
_cell.angle_alpha   90.00
_cell.angle_beta   90.00
_cell.angle_gamma   90.00
#
_symmetry.space_group_name_H-M   'P 1'
#
loop_
_entity.id
_entity.type
_entity.pdbx_description
1 polymer ?
#
loop_
_entity_poly.entity_id
_entity_poly.type
_entity_poly.pdbx_seq_one_letter_code
_entity_poly.pdbx_strand_id
1 'polypeptide(L)'
;TEKQQFDGDETESLSEAESEATPPRSKKPYGNQSTPVSGKKKDLDMTISPIINDHSVLIRKLLRKQKALEERIDKLEASQNKRRPPTIDIRSTTSNYIKVCYSRLCERQNHKWNFDYGVYSQVNNEITEKLKENVIGLDKTISKDEFKAGVETYFKSVKYYTPKKTASYLQKKAYNQRKITKLKKRKSTLAKVKTIDPDDVSKLNDVLNIEFMSSEEEKSDCEEDHFEIRPLRWRSVECDEKFDMLD
;
A
#
# COMPACT_ATOMS: atom_id res chain seq x y z
N THR A 1 35.83 9.39 38.79
CA THR A 1 35.94 10.84 38.54
C THR A 1 35.69 11.02 37.06
N GLU A 2 34.56 11.51 36.54
CA GLU A 2 33.52 12.45 36.95
C GLU A 2 32.28 12.14 36.08
N LYS A 3 31.19 11.61 36.67
CA LYS A 3 29.83 12.17 36.74
C LYS A 3 29.48 13.42 35.90
N GLN A 4 28.42 13.28 35.09
CA GLN A 4 27.24 14.16 34.90
C GLN A 4 26.44 13.55 33.71
N GLN A 5 25.25 12.96 33.79
CA GLN A 5 23.98 13.22 34.51
C GLN A 5 23.29 14.52 34.10
N PHE A 6 22.32 14.42 33.18
CA PHE A 6 21.11 15.26 33.21
C PHE A 6 19.92 14.53 32.55
N ASP A 7 18.90 14.30 33.37
CA ASP A 7 17.58 13.76 33.07
C ASP A 7 16.69 14.83 32.43
N GLY A 8 15.62 14.41 31.75
CA GLY A 8 14.63 15.30 31.17
C GLY A 8 13.45 14.53 30.58
N ASP A 9 12.72 13.87 31.46
CA ASP A 9 11.45 13.18 31.25
C ASP A 9 10.34 14.20 31.57
N GLU A 10 9.47 14.56 30.62
CA GLU A 10 8.15 15.13 30.95
C GLU A 10 7.06 14.70 29.97
N THR A 11 6.02 14.21 30.62
CA THR A 11 4.76 13.59 30.24
C THR A 11 3.72 14.54 29.62
N GLU A 12 2.79 13.91 28.89
CA GLU A 12 1.35 14.19 28.84
C GLU A 12 0.84 15.64 28.76
N SER A 13 0.04 15.91 27.73
CA SER A 13 -1.24 16.62 27.91
C SER A 13 -2.21 16.28 26.78
N LEU A 14 -3.22 15.51 27.15
CA LEU A 14 -4.51 15.37 26.48
C LEU A 14 -5.21 16.74 26.45
N SER A 15 -5.88 17.05 25.34
CA SER A 15 -7.06 17.92 25.39
C SER A 15 -8.04 17.49 24.31
N GLU A 16 -9.06 16.77 24.77
CA GLU A 16 -10.36 16.63 24.14
C GLU A 16 -11.00 18.02 23.97
N ALA A 17 -11.62 18.24 22.81
CA ALA A 17 -12.58 19.32 22.65
C ALA A 17 -13.71 18.81 21.73
N GLU A 18 -14.68 18.16 22.36
CA GLU A 18 -16.03 18.01 21.83
C GLU A 18 -16.63 19.39 21.61
N SER A 19 -17.24 19.61 20.44
CA SER A 19 -18.23 20.68 20.29
C SER A 19 -19.37 20.17 19.42
N GLU A 20 -20.36 19.63 20.13
CA GLU A 20 -21.73 19.42 19.71
C GLU A 20 -22.35 20.78 19.35
N ALA A 21 -22.82 20.93 18.11
CA ALA A 21 -23.60 22.10 17.70
C ALA A 21 -24.92 21.66 17.07
N THR A 22 -25.93 21.52 17.91
CA THR A 22 -27.34 21.38 17.53
C THR A 22 -27.84 22.72 16.95
N PRO A 23 -28.58 22.74 15.83
CA PRO A 23 -29.15 23.98 15.31
C PRO A 23 -30.43 24.39 16.08
N PRO A 24 -30.66 25.71 16.29
CA PRO A 24 -31.85 26.18 17.00
C PRO A 24 -33.11 26.14 16.13
N ARG A 25 -34.19 25.76 16.81
CA ARG A 25 -35.59 25.79 16.36
C ARG A 25 -36.21 27.17 16.67
N SER A 26 -37.29 27.50 15.95
CA SER A 26 -38.23 28.64 16.16
C SER A 26 -37.89 29.91 15.34
N LYS A 27 -38.82 30.68 14.78
CA LYS A 27 -40.26 30.90 15.02
C LYS A 27 -40.99 31.20 13.70
N LYS A 28 -42.24 30.76 13.59
CA LYS A 28 -43.25 31.39 12.70
C LYS A 28 -43.66 32.74 13.29
N PRO A 29 -44.05 33.72 12.47
CA PRO A 29 -45.10 34.63 12.86
C PRO A 29 -46.34 34.49 11.96
N TYR A 30 -47.48 34.53 12.65
CA TYR A 30 -48.80 34.94 12.18
C TYR A 30 -48.67 36.20 11.31
N GLY A 31 -49.32 36.30 10.16
CA GLY A 31 -50.76 36.41 10.03
C GLY A 31 -51.12 37.89 9.86
N ASN A 32 -51.37 38.31 8.62
CA ASN A 32 -52.09 39.55 8.35
C ASN A 32 -53.05 39.31 7.18
N GLN A 33 -54.33 39.40 7.50
CA GLN A 33 -55.44 39.45 6.57
C GLN A 33 -55.50 40.86 5.97
N SER A 34 -55.60 40.95 4.65
CA SER A 34 -56.12 42.14 3.96
C SER A 34 -57.09 41.69 2.87
N THR A 35 -58.16 42.46 2.79
CA THR A 35 -59.47 42.27 2.15
C THR A 35 -59.46 42.19 0.61
N PRO A 36 -60.59 41.78 -0.02
CA PRO A 36 -60.63 41.40 -1.43
C PRO A 36 -60.85 42.62 -2.32
N VAL A 37 -59.92 42.89 -3.24
CA VAL A 37 -60.15 43.81 -4.35
C VAL A 37 -60.65 43.01 -5.54
N SER A 38 -61.95 43.11 -5.77
CA SER A 38 -62.63 42.73 -6.99
C SER A 38 -61.97 43.43 -8.19
N GLY A 39 -61.19 42.67 -8.96
CA GLY A 39 -60.61 43.09 -10.22
C GLY A 39 -60.63 41.91 -11.18
N LYS A 40 -61.46 42.02 -12.21
CA LYS A 40 -61.57 41.06 -13.32
C LYS A 40 -60.19 40.70 -13.87
N LYS A 41 -59.75 39.45 -13.67
CA LYS A 41 -58.73 38.78 -14.49
C LYS A 41 -59.24 37.39 -14.81
N LYS A 42 -60.00 37.30 -15.91
CA LYS A 42 -60.22 36.03 -16.59
C LYS A 42 -59.01 35.77 -17.49
N ASP A 43 -58.54 34.53 -17.43
CA ASP A 43 -57.83 33.81 -18.51
C ASP A 43 -56.30 34.02 -18.67
N LEU A 44 -55.53 34.07 -17.59
CA LEU A 44 -54.06 33.87 -17.65
C LEU A 44 -53.48 32.85 -16.64
N ASP A 45 -54.28 32.30 -15.72
CA ASP A 45 -53.76 31.52 -14.59
C ASP A 45 -53.58 30.01 -14.83
N MET A 46 -54.02 29.46 -15.97
CA MET A 46 -53.95 28.02 -16.21
C MET A 46 -52.69 27.53 -16.94
N THR A 47 -51.95 28.41 -17.62
CA THR A 47 -50.74 28.03 -18.40
C THR A 47 -49.44 28.36 -17.68
N ILE A 48 -49.45 29.24 -16.68
CA ILE A 48 -48.24 29.67 -15.97
C ILE A 48 -47.85 28.68 -14.85
N SER A 49 -48.84 28.05 -14.20
CA SER A 49 -48.60 27.11 -13.07
C SER A 49 -47.76 25.87 -13.43
N PRO A 50 -47.97 25.20 -14.58
CA PRO A 50 -47.12 24.06 -14.99
C PRO A 50 -45.68 24.48 -15.28
N ILE A 51 -45.50 25.63 -15.96
CA ILE A 51 -44.18 26.16 -16.35
C ILE A 51 -43.35 26.52 -15.11
N ILE A 52 -43.96 27.15 -14.11
CA ILE A 52 -43.30 27.45 -12.82
C ILE A 52 -42.92 26.15 -12.09
N ASN A 53 -43.78 25.13 -12.16
CA ASN A 53 -43.50 23.85 -11.51
C ASN A 53 -42.34 23.11 -12.20
N ASP A 54 -42.28 23.13 -13.53
CA ASP A 54 -41.19 22.55 -14.32
C ASP A 54 -39.86 23.27 -14.07
N HIS A 55 -39.89 24.60 -13.97
CA HIS A 55 -38.72 25.40 -13.60
C HIS A 55 -38.25 25.06 -12.18
N SER A 56 -39.18 24.87 -11.23
CA SER A 56 -38.84 24.45 -9.85
C SER A 56 -38.19 23.05 -9.78
N VAL A 57 -38.58 22.14 -10.69
CA VAL A 57 -38.01 20.79 -10.79
C VAL A 57 -36.61 20.87 -11.41
N LEU A 58 -36.44 21.70 -12.44
CA LEU A 58 -35.14 21.93 -13.08
C LEU A 58 -34.14 22.56 -12.09
N ILE A 59 -34.57 23.59 -11.34
CA ILE A 59 -33.76 24.24 -10.30
C ILE A 59 -33.34 23.22 -9.23
N ARG A 60 -34.25 22.37 -8.75
CA ARG A 60 -33.91 21.30 -7.80
C ARG A 60 -32.93 20.28 -8.36
N LYS A 61 -33.04 19.92 -9.64
CA LYS A 61 -32.08 19.03 -10.32
C LYS A 61 -30.70 19.68 -10.45
N LEU A 62 -30.65 20.97 -10.78
CA LEU A 62 -29.39 21.71 -10.89
C LEU A 62 -28.70 21.84 -9.53
N LEU A 63 -29.43 22.17 -8.47
CA LEU A 63 -28.89 22.25 -7.11
C LEU A 63 -28.34 20.90 -6.62
N ARG A 64 -29.01 19.78 -6.94
CA ARG A 64 -28.49 18.43 -6.63
C ARG A 64 -27.21 18.12 -7.39
N LYS A 65 -27.11 18.51 -8.67
CA LYS A 65 -25.89 18.33 -9.46
C LYS A 65 -24.74 19.19 -8.94
N GLN A 66 -25.03 20.42 -8.54
CA GLN A 66 -24.04 21.32 -7.95
C GLN A 66 -23.48 20.74 -6.64
N LYS A 67 -24.35 20.29 -5.73
CA LYS A 67 -23.93 19.65 -4.48
C LYS A 67 -23.11 18.37 -4.73
N ALA A 68 -23.48 17.56 -5.72
CA ALA A 68 -22.72 16.36 -6.08
C ALA A 68 -21.33 16.67 -6.67
N LEU A 69 -21.18 17.82 -7.34
CA LEU A 69 -19.88 18.29 -7.82
C LEU A 69 -19.01 18.80 -6.67
N GLU A 70 -19.58 19.57 -5.74
CA GLU A 70 -18.90 20.04 -4.53
C GLU A 70 -18.39 18.85 -3.69
N GLU A 71 -19.23 17.84 -3.43
CA GLU A 71 -18.80 16.62 -2.72
C GLU A 71 -17.69 15.85 -3.46
N ARG A 72 -17.64 15.95 -4.79
CA ARG A 72 -16.59 15.32 -5.60
C ARG A 72 -15.28 16.11 -5.54
N ILE A 73 -15.36 17.43 -5.48
CA ILE A 73 -14.22 18.33 -5.26
C ILE A 73 -13.65 18.07 -3.86
N ASP A 74 -14.48 18.06 -2.82
CA ASP A 74 -14.04 17.78 -1.44
C ASP A 74 -13.37 16.40 -1.31
N LYS A 75 -13.91 15.38 -1.98
CA LYS A 75 -13.28 14.05 -2.04
C LYS A 75 -11.94 14.06 -2.78
N LEU A 76 -11.83 14.83 -3.86
CA LEU A 76 -10.57 14.98 -4.60
C LEU A 76 -9.54 15.73 -3.78
N GLU A 77 -9.90 16.83 -3.12
CA GLU A 77 -9.04 17.59 -2.22
C GLU A 77 -8.60 16.75 -1.01
N ALA A 78 -9.52 16.03 -0.38
CA ALA A 78 -9.17 15.09 0.69
C ALA A 78 -8.25 13.95 0.20
N SER A 79 -8.40 13.51 -1.05
CA SER A 79 -7.51 12.51 -1.66
C SER A 79 -6.13 13.07 -2.03
N GLN A 80 -6.05 14.35 -2.38
CA GLN A 80 -4.79 15.03 -2.68
C GLN A 80 -4.04 15.42 -1.40
N ASN A 81 -4.73 15.90 -0.37
CA ASN A 81 -4.13 16.24 0.92
C ASN A 81 -3.62 15.00 1.69
N LYS A 82 -4.14 13.80 1.39
CA LYS A 82 -3.60 12.52 1.89
C LYS A 82 -2.34 12.06 1.13
N ARG A 83 -2.07 12.59 -0.06
CA ARG A 83 -0.84 12.31 -0.80
C ARG A 83 0.22 13.27 -0.28
N ARG A 84 0.94 12.86 0.77
CA ARG A 84 2.25 13.47 1.06
C ARG A 84 3.05 13.50 -0.25
N PRO A 85 3.74 14.60 -0.60
CA PRO A 85 4.64 14.58 -1.74
C PRO A 85 5.57 13.36 -1.56
N PRO A 86 5.82 12.56 -2.61
CA PRO A 86 6.75 11.46 -2.47
C PRO A 86 8.05 12.07 -1.95
N THR A 87 8.47 11.69 -0.75
CA THR A 87 9.83 11.94 -0.30
C THR A 87 10.70 11.21 -1.31
N ILE A 88 11.21 11.95 -2.28
CA ILE A 88 12.15 11.44 -3.27
C ILE A 88 13.37 11.06 -2.45
N ASP A 89 13.51 9.77 -2.18
CA ASP A 89 14.72 9.26 -1.57
C ASP A 89 15.84 9.44 -2.60
N ILE A 90 16.62 10.51 -2.41
CA ILE A 90 17.73 10.92 -3.28
C ILE A 90 18.66 9.72 -3.48
N ARG A 91 18.91 8.92 -2.42
CA ARG A 91 19.78 7.74 -2.52
C ARG A 91 19.23 6.68 -3.45
N SER A 92 17.92 6.39 -3.38
CA SER A 92 17.26 5.44 -4.27
C SER A 92 17.28 5.92 -5.72
N THR A 93 17.11 7.22 -5.92
CA THR A 93 17.09 7.87 -7.24
C THR A 93 18.49 7.85 -7.87
N THR A 94 19.52 8.23 -7.12
CA THR A 94 20.92 8.15 -7.54
C THR A 94 21.34 6.70 -7.84
N SER A 95 20.94 5.74 -7.00
CA SER A 95 21.19 4.31 -7.26
C SER A 95 20.55 3.83 -8.57
N ASN A 96 19.35 4.31 -8.90
CA ASN A 96 18.70 3.98 -10.17
C ASN A 96 19.43 4.58 -11.38
N TYR A 97 19.91 5.83 -11.28
CA TYR A 97 20.74 6.43 -12.33
C TYR A 97 22.04 5.65 -12.53
N ILE A 98 22.71 5.27 -11.44
CA ILE A 98 23.93 4.46 -11.49
C ILE A 98 23.66 3.12 -12.16
N LYS A 99 22.55 2.45 -11.85
CA LYS A 99 22.15 1.21 -12.53
C LYS A 99 22.06 1.40 -14.05
N VAL A 100 21.33 2.42 -14.50
CA VAL A 100 21.13 2.68 -15.94
C VAL A 100 22.45 3.01 -16.63
N CYS A 101 23.28 3.87 -16.03
CA CYS A 101 24.59 4.24 -16.57
C CYS A 101 25.54 3.03 -16.61
N TYR A 102 25.57 2.22 -15.55
CA TYR A 102 26.40 1.03 -15.46
C TYR A 102 26.01 -0.01 -16.51
N SER A 103 24.70 -0.29 -16.68
CA SER A 103 24.23 -1.21 -17.72
C SER A 103 24.71 -0.80 -19.11
N ARG A 104 24.63 0.50 -19.44
CA ARG A 104 25.12 1.04 -20.72
C ARG A 104 26.64 0.93 -20.87
N LEU A 105 27.40 1.15 -19.79
CA LEU A 105 28.86 1.01 -19.80
C LEU A 105 29.28 -0.45 -20.02
N CYS A 106 28.57 -1.40 -19.43
CA CYS A 106 28.78 -2.83 -19.68
C CYS A 106 28.47 -3.20 -21.14
N GLU A 107 27.35 -2.73 -21.69
CA GLU A 107 26.94 -3.03 -23.07
C GLU A 107 27.87 -2.44 -24.13
N ARG A 108 28.34 -1.20 -23.94
CA ARG A 108 29.11 -0.48 -24.97
C ARG A 108 30.62 -0.63 -24.86
N GLN A 109 31.15 -0.81 -23.66
CA GLN A 109 32.59 -0.74 -23.39
C GLN A 109 33.12 -1.94 -22.59
N ASN A 110 32.29 -2.95 -22.31
CA ASN A 110 32.65 -4.18 -21.60
C ASN A 110 33.31 -3.95 -20.22
N HIS A 111 32.94 -2.86 -19.54
CA HIS A 111 33.42 -2.59 -18.18
C HIS A 111 32.84 -3.60 -17.19
N LYS A 112 33.67 -4.05 -16.25
CA LYS A 112 33.28 -4.98 -15.19
C LYS A 112 33.68 -4.43 -13.83
N TRP A 113 32.69 -4.26 -12.97
CA TRP A 113 32.92 -3.91 -11.57
C TRP A 113 33.58 -5.07 -10.81
N ASN A 114 34.63 -4.77 -10.05
CA ASN A 114 35.24 -5.74 -9.16
C ASN A 114 34.68 -5.58 -7.72
N PHE A 115 34.00 -6.61 -7.22
CA PHE A 115 33.31 -6.61 -5.93
C PHE A 115 34.21 -6.84 -4.71
N ASP A 116 35.49 -7.13 -4.92
CA ASP A 116 36.49 -7.32 -3.87
C ASP A 116 37.15 -6.00 -3.46
N TYR A 117 37.01 -4.96 -4.30
CA TYR A 117 37.60 -3.66 -4.07
C TYR A 117 36.54 -2.56 -3.87
N GLY A 118 36.91 -1.51 -3.14
CA GLY A 118 36.05 -0.35 -2.90
C GLY A 118 35.79 0.50 -4.15
N VAL A 119 34.85 1.45 -4.02
CA VAL A 119 34.39 2.33 -5.11
C VAL A 119 35.51 3.13 -5.78
N TYR A 120 36.43 3.68 -4.99
CA TYR A 120 37.57 4.47 -5.49
C TYR A 120 38.89 3.68 -5.49
N SER A 121 38.82 2.35 -5.51
CA SER A 121 40.02 1.54 -5.71
C SER A 121 40.59 1.75 -7.10
N GLN A 122 41.90 1.60 -7.28
CA GLN A 122 42.56 1.76 -8.58
C GLN A 122 41.92 0.87 -9.68
N VAL A 123 41.38 -0.29 -9.29
CA VAL A 123 40.69 -1.24 -10.17
C VAL A 123 39.31 -0.73 -10.61
N ASN A 124 38.54 -0.11 -9.71
CA ASN A 124 37.19 0.39 -10.01
C ASN A 124 37.16 1.88 -10.39
N ASN A 125 38.27 2.61 -10.24
CA ASN A 125 38.32 4.06 -10.39
C ASN A 125 37.91 4.52 -11.79
N GLU A 126 38.34 3.79 -12.83
CA GLU A 126 37.95 4.09 -14.21
C GLU A 126 36.43 4.02 -14.41
N ILE A 127 35.79 2.99 -13.86
CA ILE A 127 34.33 2.82 -13.94
C ILE A 127 33.63 3.88 -13.11
N THR A 128 34.16 4.20 -11.93
CA THR A 128 33.60 5.20 -11.01
C THR A 128 33.63 6.60 -11.62
N GLU A 129 34.73 7.01 -12.25
CA GLU A 129 34.80 8.32 -12.93
C GLU A 129 33.88 8.37 -14.15
N LYS A 130 33.80 7.30 -14.95
CA LYS A 130 32.81 7.22 -16.05
C LYS A 130 31.37 7.29 -15.56
N LEU A 131 31.05 6.62 -14.45
CA LEU A 131 29.73 6.70 -13.83
C LEU A 131 29.44 8.11 -13.34
N LYS A 132 30.42 8.77 -12.73
CA LYS A 132 30.30 10.12 -12.21
C LYS A 132 30.04 11.13 -13.33
N GLU A 133 30.77 11.06 -14.44
CA GLU A 133 30.52 11.91 -15.62
C GLU A 133 29.10 11.72 -16.17
N ASN A 134 28.64 10.48 -16.29
CA ASN A 134 27.31 10.18 -16.83
C ASN A 134 26.16 10.53 -15.87
N VAL A 135 26.34 10.36 -14.56
CA VAL A 135 25.31 10.63 -13.55
C VAL A 135 25.23 12.12 -13.23
N ILE A 136 26.35 12.83 -13.09
CA ILE A 136 26.36 14.29 -12.92
C ILE A 136 25.84 15.00 -14.18
N GLY A 137 26.05 14.40 -15.36
CA GLY A 137 25.45 14.88 -16.61
C GLY A 137 23.91 14.80 -16.63
N LEU A 138 23.30 13.88 -15.86
CA LEU A 138 21.85 13.72 -15.75
C LEU A 138 21.25 14.64 -14.67
N ASP A 139 21.95 14.82 -13.55
CA ASP A 139 21.49 15.66 -12.46
C ASP A 139 22.68 16.34 -11.74
N LYS A 140 22.73 17.67 -11.86
CA LYS A 140 23.79 18.51 -11.27
C LYS A 140 23.61 18.74 -9.77
N THR A 141 22.47 18.36 -9.21
CA THR A 141 22.17 18.56 -7.79
C THR A 141 22.81 17.52 -6.88
N ILE A 142 23.29 16.41 -7.45
CA ILE A 142 23.86 15.28 -6.71
C ILE A 142 25.24 15.66 -6.14
N SER A 143 25.36 15.64 -4.82
CA SER A 143 26.65 15.82 -4.13
C SER A 143 27.59 14.64 -4.36
N LYS A 144 28.91 14.87 -4.22
CA LYS A 144 29.93 13.81 -4.34
C LYS A 144 29.69 12.67 -3.33
N ASP A 145 29.25 13.01 -2.11
CA ASP A 145 28.99 12.03 -1.06
C ASP A 145 27.74 11.21 -1.34
N GLU A 146 26.70 11.84 -1.91
CA GLU A 146 25.47 11.17 -2.33
C GLU A 146 25.71 10.24 -3.51
N PHE A 147 26.55 10.67 -4.47
CA PHE A 147 27.00 9.82 -5.56
C PHE A 147 27.72 8.58 -5.02
N LYS A 148 28.70 8.75 -4.13
CA LYS A 148 29.43 7.65 -3.51
C LYS A 148 28.47 6.70 -2.78
N ALA A 149 27.56 7.23 -1.97
CA ALA A 149 26.56 6.44 -1.26
C ALA A 149 25.64 5.67 -2.23
N GLY A 150 25.23 6.30 -3.33
CA GLY A 150 24.45 5.66 -4.39
C GLY A 150 25.20 4.52 -5.07
N VAL A 151 26.50 4.71 -5.37
CA VAL A 151 27.35 3.68 -6.00
C VAL A 151 27.51 2.48 -5.08
N GLU A 152 27.82 2.74 -3.80
CA GLU A 152 27.92 1.68 -2.80
C GLU A 152 26.60 0.93 -2.63
N THR A 153 25.48 1.65 -2.54
CA THR A 153 24.15 1.04 -2.36
C THR A 153 23.81 0.15 -3.56
N TYR A 154 24.04 0.64 -4.78
CA TYR A 154 23.82 -0.12 -5.99
C TYR A 154 24.70 -1.38 -6.01
N PHE A 155 26.03 -1.27 -5.91
CA PHE A 155 26.90 -2.43 -6.04
C PHE A 155 26.82 -3.40 -4.86
N LYS A 156 26.50 -2.92 -3.65
CA LYS A 156 26.09 -3.81 -2.54
C LYS A 156 24.86 -4.60 -2.94
N SER A 157 23.81 -3.94 -3.45
CA SER A 157 22.61 -4.64 -3.93
C SER A 157 22.94 -5.64 -5.04
N VAL A 158 23.81 -5.31 -6.00
CA VAL A 158 24.22 -6.27 -7.05
C VAL A 158 24.98 -7.44 -6.45
N LYS A 159 25.87 -7.24 -5.47
CA LYS A 159 26.59 -8.32 -4.78
C LYS A 159 25.66 -9.28 -4.05
N TYR A 160 24.62 -8.76 -3.39
CA TYR A 160 23.61 -9.57 -2.69
C TYR A 160 22.57 -10.20 -3.64
N TYR A 161 22.22 -9.53 -4.75
CA TYR A 161 21.20 -9.97 -5.73
C TYR A 161 21.78 -10.59 -7.00
N THR A 162 23.09 -10.82 -7.07
CA THR A 162 23.67 -11.80 -7.98
C THR A 162 23.67 -13.12 -7.22
N PRO A 163 22.55 -13.87 -7.19
CA PRO A 163 22.65 -15.23 -6.73
C PRO A 163 23.67 -15.87 -7.67
N LYS A 164 24.76 -16.40 -7.11
CA LYS A 164 25.29 -17.64 -7.66
C LYS A 164 24.03 -18.51 -7.78
N LYS A 165 23.51 -18.70 -9.01
CA LYS A 165 22.30 -19.46 -9.27
C LYS A 165 22.63 -20.93 -8.99
N THR A 166 22.92 -21.23 -7.74
CA THR A 166 23.13 -22.58 -7.27
C THR A 166 21.82 -23.33 -7.46
N ALA A 167 21.89 -24.61 -7.78
CA ALA A 167 20.71 -25.45 -7.96
C ALA A 167 19.77 -25.33 -6.75
N SER A 168 20.33 -25.24 -5.54
CA SER A 168 19.63 -25.00 -4.28
C SER A 168 18.82 -23.69 -4.26
N TYR A 169 19.38 -22.56 -4.70
CA TYR A 169 18.64 -21.28 -4.75
C TYR A 169 17.47 -21.33 -5.74
N LEU A 170 17.67 -21.92 -6.92
CA LEU A 170 16.61 -22.06 -7.92
C LEU A 170 15.49 -22.99 -7.42
N GLN A 171 15.84 -24.07 -6.71
CA GLN A 171 14.88 -24.95 -6.06
C GLN A 171 14.08 -24.22 -4.98
N LYS A 172 14.75 -23.49 -4.07
CA LYS A 172 14.08 -22.67 -3.04
C LYS A 172 13.15 -21.62 -3.64
N LYS A 173 13.58 -20.96 -4.72
CA LYS A 173 12.75 -19.98 -5.44
C LYS A 173 11.52 -20.64 -6.07
N ALA A 174 11.68 -21.77 -6.76
CA ALA A 174 10.57 -22.50 -7.37
C ALA A 174 9.58 -23.01 -6.31
N TYR A 175 10.09 -23.50 -5.18
CA TYR A 175 9.29 -23.91 -4.03
C TYR A 175 8.44 -22.75 -3.48
N ASN A 176 9.06 -21.61 -3.18
CA ASN A 176 8.36 -20.41 -2.69
C ASN A 176 7.30 -19.94 -3.69
N GLN A 177 7.61 -19.97 -4.99
CA GLN A 177 6.66 -19.59 -6.03
C GLN A 177 5.46 -20.55 -6.09
N ARG A 178 5.67 -21.86 -5.93
CA ARG A 178 4.58 -22.84 -5.82
C ARG A 178 3.72 -22.57 -4.59
N LYS A 179 4.33 -22.29 -3.43
CA LYS A 179 3.63 -21.98 -2.17
C LYS A 179 2.70 -20.77 -2.34
N ILE A 180 3.23 -19.68 -2.90
CA ILE A 180 2.47 -18.46 -3.18
C ILE A 180 1.32 -18.73 -4.16
N THR A 181 1.56 -19.53 -5.20
CA THR A 181 0.55 -19.85 -6.21
C THR A 181 -0.59 -20.69 -5.62
N LYS A 182 -0.25 -21.71 -4.81
CA LYS A 182 -1.22 -22.53 -4.07
C LYS A 182 -2.07 -21.64 -3.14
N LEU A 183 -1.44 -20.72 -2.40
CA LEU A 183 -2.12 -19.79 -1.49
C LEU A 183 -3.08 -18.88 -2.26
N LYS A 184 -2.62 -18.29 -3.37
CA LYS A 184 -3.43 -17.42 -4.23
C LYS A 184 -4.64 -18.17 -4.78
N LYS A 185 -4.46 -19.43 -5.20
CA LYS A 185 -5.56 -20.28 -5.69
C LYS A 185 -6.58 -20.54 -4.58
N ARG A 186 -6.14 -20.93 -3.37
CA ARG A 186 -7.04 -21.17 -2.23
C ARG A 186 -7.82 -19.92 -1.82
N LYS A 187 -7.16 -18.76 -1.70
CA LYS A 187 -7.83 -17.48 -1.44
C LYS A 187 -8.85 -17.12 -2.52
N SER A 188 -8.51 -17.35 -3.78
CA SER A 188 -9.43 -17.12 -4.91
C SER A 188 -10.64 -18.05 -4.87
N THR A 189 -10.46 -19.33 -4.52
CA THR A 189 -11.57 -20.28 -4.36
C THR A 189 -12.45 -19.86 -3.19
N LEU A 190 -11.87 -19.49 -2.05
CA LEU A 190 -12.61 -19.05 -0.87
C LEU A 190 -13.47 -17.81 -1.16
N ALA A 191 -12.92 -16.83 -1.88
CA ALA A 191 -13.65 -15.64 -2.29
C ALA A 191 -14.85 -15.93 -3.21
N LYS A 192 -14.89 -17.11 -3.86
CA LYS A 192 -16.02 -17.55 -4.71
C LYS A 192 -17.10 -18.29 -3.91
N VAL A 193 -16.80 -18.72 -2.69
CA VAL A 193 -17.79 -19.38 -1.81
C VAL A 193 -18.72 -18.29 -1.27
N LYS A 194 -20.02 -18.40 -1.54
CA LYS A 194 -21.02 -17.37 -1.23
C LYS A 194 -21.48 -17.37 0.23
N THR A 195 -21.40 -18.52 0.89
CA THR A 195 -21.85 -18.72 2.27
C THR A 195 -20.84 -19.62 2.96
N ILE A 196 -20.13 -19.06 3.93
CA ILE A 196 -19.23 -19.78 4.81
C ILE A 196 -19.86 -19.69 6.19
N ASP A 197 -19.96 -20.81 6.89
CA ASP A 197 -20.41 -20.85 8.27
C ASP A 197 -19.42 -20.02 9.13
N PRO A 198 -19.88 -19.05 9.94
CA PRO A 198 -19.02 -18.29 10.85
C PRO A 198 -18.08 -19.16 11.69
N ASP A 199 -18.50 -20.37 12.10
CA ASP A 199 -17.69 -21.27 12.92
C ASP A 199 -16.54 -21.91 12.13
N ASP A 200 -16.66 -21.98 10.81
CA ASP A 200 -15.64 -22.51 9.91
C ASP A 200 -14.72 -21.42 9.35
N VAL A 201 -15.05 -20.13 9.51
CA VAL A 201 -14.19 -19.01 9.07
C VAL A 201 -12.84 -19.05 9.77
N SER A 202 -12.84 -19.28 11.08
CA SER A 202 -11.60 -19.43 11.86
C SER A 202 -10.78 -20.60 11.31
N LYS A 203 -11.46 -21.71 10.98
CA LYS A 203 -10.79 -22.89 10.47
C LYS A 203 -10.17 -22.65 9.09
N LEU A 204 -10.93 -22.02 8.20
CA LEU A 204 -10.46 -21.69 6.86
C LEU A 204 -9.26 -20.74 6.89
N ASN A 205 -9.21 -19.81 7.85
CA ASN A 205 -8.10 -18.89 8.00
C ASN A 205 -6.80 -19.59 8.43
N ASP A 206 -6.82 -20.59 9.32
CA ASP A 206 -5.57 -21.30 9.64
C ASP A 206 -5.11 -22.20 8.48
N VAL A 207 -6.02 -22.79 7.67
CA VAL A 207 -5.62 -23.55 6.45
C VAL A 207 -4.96 -22.63 5.41
N LEU A 208 -5.30 -21.34 5.44
CA LEU A 208 -4.69 -20.31 4.59
C LEU A 208 -3.36 -19.80 5.14
N ASN A 209 -2.97 -20.17 6.37
CA ASN A 209 -1.65 -19.89 6.88
C ASN A 209 -0.60 -20.72 6.12
N ILE A 210 0.49 -20.05 5.77
CA ILE A 210 1.64 -20.56 5.02
C ILE A 210 2.27 -21.79 5.71
N GLU A 211 2.11 -21.91 7.04
CA GLU A 211 2.58 -23.04 7.84
C GLU A 211 1.85 -24.36 7.54
N PHE A 212 0.57 -24.32 7.13
CA PHE A 212 -0.22 -25.50 6.75
C PHE A 212 -0.24 -25.73 5.22
N MET A 213 0.68 -25.08 4.50
CA MET A 213 0.78 -25.17 3.05
C MET A 213 1.86 -26.16 2.61
N SER A 214 1.43 -27.41 2.41
CA SER A 214 2.13 -28.51 1.73
C SER A 214 3.31 -29.10 2.51
N SER A 215 3.19 -30.39 2.82
CA SER A 215 4.19 -31.34 3.36
C SER A 215 5.35 -31.66 2.40
N GLU A 216 5.58 -30.83 1.38
CA GLU A 216 6.81 -30.91 0.58
C GLU A 216 7.86 -30.14 1.37
N GLU A 217 8.26 -30.67 2.53
CA GLU A 217 9.41 -30.12 3.25
C GLU A 217 10.66 -30.30 2.39
N GLU A 218 11.63 -29.43 2.64
CA GLU A 218 12.95 -29.53 2.08
C GLU A 218 13.38 -30.98 2.19
N LYS A 219 13.66 -31.66 1.07
CA LYS A 219 14.55 -32.82 1.12
C LYS A 219 15.88 -32.25 1.61
N SER A 220 16.00 -32.15 2.93
CA SER A 220 17.28 -32.14 3.59
C SER A 220 17.92 -33.46 3.21
N ASP A 221 19.17 -33.45 2.76
CA ASP A 221 19.94 -34.65 2.44
C ASP A 221 20.25 -35.49 3.72
N CYS A 222 19.32 -35.54 4.67
CA CYS A 222 19.37 -36.37 5.87
C CYS A 222 18.61 -37.66 5.56
N GLU A 223 19.27 -38.81 5.63
CA GLU A 223 18.76 -40.13 5.21
C GLU A 223 17.64 -40.74 6.07
N GLU A 224 16.86 -39.94 6.81
CA GLU A 224 15.71 -40.44 7.56
C GLU A 224 14.48 -39.58 7.26
N ASP A 225 13.64 -40.07 6.34
CA ASP A 225 12.31 -39.54 6.01
C ASP A 225 11.36 -39.74 7.21
N HIS A 226 11.53 -38.96 8.27
CA HIS A 226 10.52 -38.85 9.33
C HIS A 226 9.43 -37.89 8.89
N PHE A 227 8.24 -38.41 8.61
CA PHE A 227 7.07 -37.58 8.37
C PHE A 227 6.62 -36.94 9.69
N GLU A 228 6.95 -35.67 9.92
CA GLU A 228 6.38 -34.92 11.03
C GLU A 228 4.90 -34.59 10.77
N ILE A 229 3.99 -35.41 11.30
CA ILE A 229 2.56 -35.11 11.29
C ILE A 229 2.29 -34.05 12.36
N ARG A 230 2.06 -32.80 11.94
CA ARG A 230 1.68 -31.73 12.87
C ARG A 230 0.18 -31.78 13.18
N PRO A 231 -0.23 -31.77 14.47
CA PRO A 231 -1.63 -31.80 14.84
C PRO A 231 -2.33 -30.50 14.43
N LEU A 232 -3.53 -30.62 13.87
CA LEU A 232 -4.38 -29.47 13.53
C LEU A 232 -5.05 -28.94 14.80
N ARG A 233 -4.98 -27.63 15.05
CA ARG A 233 -5.48 -27.02 16.30
C ARG A 233 -6.99 -27.14 16.54
N TRP A 234 -7.77 -27.45 15.51
CA TRP A 234 -9.23 -27.63 15.58
C TRP A 234 -9.66 -29.10 15.53
N ARG A 235 -8.70 -30.03 15.65
CA ARG A 235 -9.03 -31.44 15.66
C ARG A 235 -9.84 -31.74 16.91
N SER A 236 -10.92 -32.50 16.74
CA SER A 236 -11.72 -32.91 17.89
C SER A 236 -10.92 -33.90 18.73
N VAL A 237 -11.15 -33.89 20.05
CA VAL A 237 -10.53 -34.84 20.99
C VAL A 237 -10.79 -36.28 20.55
N GLU A 238 -12.01 -36.58 20.08
CA GLU A 238 -12.38 -37.88 19.52
C GLU A 238 -11.55 -38.28 18.28
N CYS A 239 -11.08 -37.30 17.50
CA CYS A 239 -10.26 -37.55 16.33
C CYS A 239 -8.79 -37.76 16.74
N ASP A 240 -8.30 -37.08 17.78
CA ASP A 240 -6.97 -37.33 18.32
C ASP A 240 -6.90 -38.71 19.00
N GLU A 241 -7.89 -39.08 19.80
CA GLU A 241 -7.99 -40.42 20.41
C GLU A 241 -7.96 -41.55 19.37
N LYS A 242 -8.61 -41.34 18.21
CA LYS A 242 -8.59 -42.34 17.13
C LYS A 242 -7.24 -42.45 16.43
N PHE A 243 -6.44 -41.39 16.39
CA PHE A 243 -5.09 -41.46 15.82
C PHE A 243 -4.10 -42.04 16.82
N ASP A 244 -4.25 -41.75 18.11
CA ASP A 244 -3.46 -42.39 19.18
C ASP A 244 -3.72 -43.90 19.29
N MET A 245 -4.88 -44.39 18.81
CA MET A 245 -5.18 -45.83 18.70
C MET A 245 -4.57 -46.50 17.45
N LEU A 246 -4.13 -45.73 16.46
CA LEU A 246 -3.59 -46.22 15.19
C LEU A 246 -2.05 -46.22 15.16
N ASP A 247 -1.41 -45.40 15.99
CA ASP A 247 0.03 -45.38 16.26
C ASP A 247 0.42 -46.45 17.30
#